data_AF-S4S6S8-F1
#
_entry.id   AF-S4S6S8-F1
#
_cell.length_a   1.000
_cell.length_b   1.000
_cell.length_c   1.000
_cell.angle_alpha   90.00
_cell.angle_beta   90.00
_cell.angle_gamma   90.00
#
_symmetry.space_group_name_H-M   'P 1'
#
loop_
_entity.id
_entity.type
_entity.pdbx_description
1 polymer ?
#
loop_
_entity_poly.entity_id
_entity_poly.type
_entity_poly.pdbx_seq_one_letter_code
_entity_poly.pdbx_strand_id
1 'polypeptide(L)'
;KLKDLTTSDNFKVYDPEGKGVISKKEFQKSMENQKQYTQSEIEYLLSCPDADENDMFNYEEFVERFHEPAKDIGFNVAVLLTNLSEHMPHDSRLGTFMDLAESVLNYFEPYLGRIEIMGGGKRIERVYFEISESSRMQWEKPQVKESKRQFIFDVVNEGGESEKMEMFVNFCEDTIFEMQLASQISQLEAGGRPEEEEEEETHSILEELAEEEEESMLESSSAFTIACVSAKKKISNFRKMLTFKSLHKQFKK
;
A
#
# COMPACT_ATOMS: atom_id res chain seq x y z
N LYS A 1 -16.59 8.49 -4.89
CA LYS A 1 -17.91 9.18 -4.97
C LYS A 1 -18.75 8.97 -3.71
N LEU A 2 -19.22 7.75 -3.41
CA LEU A 2 -20.08 7.54 -2.23
C LEU A 2 -19.37 7.86 -0.90
N LYS A 3 -18.11 7.41 -0.75
CA LYS A 3 -17.24 7.80 0.38
C LYS A 3 -17.01 9.31 0.46
N ASP A 4 -16.92 9.99 -0.68
CA ASP A 4 -16.74 11.45 -0.73
C ASP A 4 -18.03 12.20 -0.34
N LEU A 5 -19.20 11.64 -0.68
CA LEU A 5 -20.49 12.13 -0.21
C LEU A 5 -20.56 12.06 1.32
N THR A 6 -20.32 10.89 1.92
CA THR A 6 -20.49 10.68 3.37
C THR A 6 -19.48 11.44 4.21
N THR A 7 -18.31 11.78 3.65
CA THR A 7 -17.29 12.57 4.33
C THR A 7 -17.45 14.08 4.15
N SER A 8 -18.35 14.54 3.28
CA SER A 8 -18.58 15.95 2.99
C SER A 8 -19.26 16.69 4.16
N ASP A 9 -18.92 17.97 4.33
CA ASP A 9 -19.49 18.81 5.40
C ASP A 9 -21.01 18.92 5.31
N ASN A 10 -21.57 18.95 4.09
CA ASN A 10 -23.01 18.98 3.86
C ASN A 10 -23.71 17.70 4.34
N PHE A 11 -23.04 16.54 4.23
CA PHE A 11 -23.58 15.28 4.70
C PHE A 11 -23.50 15.17 6.22
N LYS A 12 -22.40 15.64 6.82
CA LYS A 12 -22.19 15.61 8.27
C LYS A 12 -23.24 16.39 9.08
N VAL A 13 -23.99 17.31 8.47
CA VAL A 13 -25.13 17.98 9.11
C VAL A 13 -26.23 17.00 9.56
N TYR A 14 -26.36 15.84 8.89
CA TYR A 14 -27.31 14.80 9.26
C TYR A 14 -26.86 13.92 10.43
N ASP A 15 -25.56 13.94 10.76
CA ASP A 15 -24.99 13.22 11.90
C ASP A 15 -23.99 14.11 12.67
N PRO A 16 -24.49 15.14 13.38
CA PRO A 16 -23.64 16.08 14.10
C PRO A 16 -22.91 15.45 15.29
N GLU A 17 -23.40 14.30 15.78
CA GLU A 17 -22.81 13.57 16.90
C GLU A 17 -21.80 12.50 16.43
N GLY A 18 -21.66 12.27 15.12
CA GLY A 18 -20.71 11.32 14.56
C GLY A 18 -20.98 9.87 14.98
N LYS A 19 -22.26 9.48 15.01
CA LYS A 19 -22.69 8.13 15.37
C LYS A 19 -22.52 7.11 14.25
N GLY A 20 -22.34 7.55 13.00
CA GLY A 20 -22.24 6.69 11.83
C GLY A 20 -23.59 6.20 11.29
N VAL A 21 -24.70 6.78 11.73
CA VAL A 21 -26.07 6.35 11.35
C VAL A 21 -26.88 7.47 10.72
N ILE A 22 -27.73 7.11 9.76
CA ILE A 22 -28.59 8.06 9.04
C ILE A 22 -29.91 7.41 8.63
N SER A 23 -30.98 8.20 8.48
CA SER A 23 -32.25 7.70 7.93
C SER A 23 -32.18 7.56 6.39
N LYS A 24 -32.91 6.60 5.81
CA LYS A 24 -33.04 6.47 4.35
C LYS A 24 -33.51 7.77 3.67
N LYS A 25 -34.40 8.52 4.31
CA LYS A 25 -34.93 9.79 3.78
C LYS A 25 -33.88 10.89 3.73
N GLU A 26 -33.06 11.02 4.77
CA GLU A 26 -31.99 12.02 4.82
C GLU A 26 -30.86 11.67 3.86
N PHE A 27 -30.52 10.39 3.76
CA PHE A 27 -29.55 9.88 2.80
C PHE A 27 -29.99 10.17 1.35
N GLN A 28 -31.25 9.88 1.02
CA GLN A 28 -31.85 10.20 -0.26
C GLN A 28 -31.73 11.71 -0.58
N LYS A 29 -32.16 12.56 0.37
CA LYS A 29 -32.10 14.01 0.22
C LYS A 29 -30.68 14.51 -0.01
N SER A 30 -29.71 13.93 0.69
CA SER A 30 -28.29 14.28 0.54
C SER A 30 -27.77 13.94 -0.86
N MET A 31 -28.12 12.76 -1.40
CA MET A 31 -27.76 12.35 -2.76
C MET A 31 -28.40 13.24 -3.84
N GLU A 32 -29.69 13.56 -3.70
CA GLU A 32 -30.41 14.43 -4.62
C GLU A 32 -29.80 15.84 -4.65
N ASN A 33 -29.35 16.36 -3.50
CA ASN A 33 -28.70 17.67 -3.40
C ASN A 33 -27.34 17.73 -4.11
N GLN A 34 -26.57 16.63 -4.12
CA GLN A 34 -25.27 16.60 -4.80
C GLN A 34 -25.37 16.49 -6.33
N LYS A 35 -26.50 16.05 -6.88
CA LYS A 35 -26.75 15.94 -8.33
C LYS A 35 -25.73 15.07 -9.10
N GLN A 36 -25.06 14.15 -8.42
CA GLN A 36 -24.10 13.21 -9.02
C GLN A 36 -24.73 11.85 -9.37
N TYR A 37 -25.96 11.62 -8.94
CA TYR A 37 -26.69 10.37 -9.08
C TYR A 37 -28.02 10.59 -9.79
N THR A 38 -28.42 9.63 -10.61
CA THR A 38 -29.76 9.54 -11.19
C THR A 38 -30.74 8.98 -10.16
N GLN A 39 -32.05 9.25 -10.35
CA GLN A 39 -33.09 8.76 -9.44
C GLN A 39 -33.05 7.22 -9.27
N SER A 40 -32.84 6.48 -10.36
CA SER A 40 -32.73 5.02 -10.33
C SER A 40 -31.50 4.52 -9.58
N GLU A 41 -30.38 5.24 -9.65
CA GLU A 41 -29.17 4.90 -8.88
C GLU A 41 -29.37 5.15 -7.40
N ILE A 42 -30.07 6.24 -7.03
CA ILE A 42 -30.41 6.54 -5.63
C ILE A 42 -31.33 5.46 -5.07
N GLU A 43 -32.38 5.08 -5.80
CA GLU A 43 -33.29 4.00 -5.41
C GLU A 43 -32.54 2.66 -5.23
N TYR A 44 -31.62 2.36 -6.15
CA TYR A 44 -30.77 1.17 -6.03
C TYR A 44 -29.90 1.24 -4.76
N LEU A 45 -29.21 2.34 -4.52
CA LEU A 45 -28.35 2.51 -3.34
C LEU A 45 -29.14 2.41 -2.03
N LEU A 46 -30.38 2.92 -1.98
CA LEU A 46 -31.28 2.80 -0.82
C LEU A 46 -31.80 1.37 -0.57
N SER A 47 -31.74 0.51 -1.60
CA SER A 47 -32.12 -0.91 -1.50
C SER A 47 -30.99 -1.80 -0.97
N CYS A 48 -29.74 -1.33 -1.00
CA CYS A 48 -28.58 -2.10 -0.60
C CYS A 48 -28.35 -2.23 0.92
N PRO A 49 -28.54 -1.19 1.76
CA PRO A 49 -28.35 -1.31 3.20
C PRO A 49 -29.59 -1.91 3.88
N ASP A 50 -29.33 -2.78 4.84
CA ASP A 50 -30.32 -3.26 5.79
C ASP A 50 -30.62 -2.13 6.79
N ALA A 51 -31.87 -1.67 6.80
CA ALA A 51 -32.32 -0.66 7.75
C ALA A 51 -33.09 -1.30 8.91
N ASP A 52 -33.05 -0.64 10.05
CA ASP A 52 -33.81 -1.01 11.23
C ASP A 52 -35.30 -0.65 11.10
N GLU A 53 -36.07 -0.89 12.17
CA GLU A 53 -37.50 -0.59 12.22
C GLU A 53 -37.85 0.91 12.03
N ASN A 54 -36.86 1.80 12.18
CA ASN A 54 -37.01 3.25 12.02
C ASN A 54 -36.48 3.78 10.68
N ASP A 55 -36.20 2.90 9.70
CA ASP A 55 -35.54 3.24 8.43
C ASP A 55 -34.14 3.86 8.62
N MET A 56 -33.45 3.58 9.73
CA MET A 56 -32.07 3.99 9.99
C MET A 56 -31.10 2.90 9.59
N PHE A 57 -29.93 3.27 9.07
CA PHE A 57 -28.85 2.32 8.78
C PHE A 57 -27.48 2.93 9.08
N ASN A 58 -26.48 2.07 9.28
CA ASN A 58 -25.09 2.47 9.46
C ASN A 58 -24.46 2.81 8.10
N TYR A 59 -24.23 4.09 7.82
CA TYR A 59 -23.69 4.51 6.53
C TYR A 59 -22.18 4.28 6.43
N GLU A 60 -21.46 4.24 7.57
CA GLU A 60 -20.01 4.00 7.58
C GLU A 60 -19.72 2.56 7.21
N GLU A 61 -20.37 1.61 7.88
CA GLU A 61 -20.31 0.19 7.56
C GLU A 61 -20.78 -0.07 6.13
N PHE A 62 -21.87 0.59 5.71
CA PHE A 62 -22.37 0.48 4.34
C PHE A 62 -21.30 0.86 3.31
N VAL A 63 -20.59 1.98 3.49
CA VAL A 63 -19.54 2.42 2.56
C VAL A 63 -18.33 1.48 2.60
N GLU A 64 -17.87 1.11 3.79
CA GLU A 64 -16.69 0.27 3.99
C GLU A 64 -16.88 -1.15 3.42
N ARG A 65 -18.07 -1.73 3.62
CA ARG A 65 -18.45 -3.06 3.13
C ARG A 65 -18.22 -3.24 1.62
N PHE A 66 -18.42 -2.18 0.82
CA PHE A 66 -18.19 -2.24 -0.63
C PHE A 66 -16.80 -1.79 -1.03
N HIS A 67 -16.12 -0.97 -0.23
CA HIS A 67 -14.84 -0.38 -0.61
C HIS A 67 -13.71 -1.41 -0.59
N GLU A 68 -13.50 -2.09 0.53
CA GLU A 68 -12.39 -3.03 0.69
C GLU A 68 -12.43 -4.19 -0.32
N PRO A 69 -13.57 -4.90 -0.52
CA PRO A 69 -13.61 -6.00 -1.48
C PRO A 69 -13.49 -5.55 -2.94
N ALA A 70 -13.90 -4.31 -3.24
CA ALA A 70 -13.89 -3.79 -4.61
C ALA A 70 -12.55 -3.15 -5.00
N LYS A 71 -11.68 -2.84 -4.02
CA LYS A 71 -10.42 -2.13 -4.26
C LYS A 71 -9.51 -2.89 -5.24
N ASP A 72 -9.29 -4.18 -5.00
CA ASP A 72 -8.36 -4.99 -5.80
C ASP A 72 -8.83 -5.15 -7.25
N ILE A 73 -10.11 -5.46 -7.45
CA ILE A 73 -10.68 -5.59 -8.79
C ILE A 73 -10.72 -4.24 -9.50
N GLY A 74 -11.03 -3.16 -8.77
CA GLY A 74 -11.03 -1.79 -9.29
C GLY A 74 -9.65 -1.36 -9.77
N PHE A 75 -8.60 -1.67 -8.99
CA PHE A 75 -7.21 -1.36 -9.36
C PHE A 75 -6.81 -2.08 -10.65
N ASN A 76 -7.11 -3.38 -10.75
CA ASN A 76 -6.80 -4.16 -11.97
C ASN A 76 -7.51 -3.63 -13.22
N VAL A 77 -8.76 -3.17 -13.08
CA VAL A 77 -9.48 -2.52 -14.19
C VAL A 77 -8.81 -1.20 -14.58
N ALA A 78 -8.42 -0.37 -13.60
CA ALA A 78 -7.71 0.88 -13.86
C ALA A 78 -6.37 0.65 -14.58
N VAL A 79 -5.60 -0.36 -14.16
CA VAL A 79 -4.35 -0.76 -14.81
C VAL A 79 -4.59 -1.19 -16.25
N LEU A 80 -5.60 -2.02 -16.50
CA LEU A 80 -5.91 -2.51 -17.85
C LEU A 80 -6.27 -1.36 -18.80
N LEU A 81 -7.15 -0.46 -18.36
CA LEU A 81 -7.57 0.70 -19.15
C LEU A 81 -6.39 1.64 -19.44
N THR A 82 -5.55 1.90 -18.44
CA THR A 82 -4.32 2.70 -18.57
C THR A 82 -3.35 2.06 -19.56
N ASN A 83 -3.14 0.74 -19.45
CA ASN A 83 -2.25 0.01 -20.35
C ASN A 83 -2.75 0.07 -21.81
N LEU A 84 -4.04 -0.19 -22.04
CA LEU A 84 -4.62 -0.11 -23.38
C LEU A 84 -4.54 1.30 -23.97
N SER A 85 -4.77 2.34 -23.16
CA SER A 85 -4.75 3.73 -23.64
C SER A 85 -3.35 4.20 -24.03
N GLU A 86 -2.32 3.74 -23.32
CA GLU A 86 -0.94 4.00 -23.69
C GLU A 86 -0.47 3.27 -24.95
N HIS A 87 -0.97 2.05 -25.19
CA HIS A 87 -0.59 1.24 -26.35
C HIS A 87 -1.43 1.53 -27.60
N MET A 88 -2.63 2.08 -27.46
CA MET A 88 -3.56 2.39 -28.56
C MET A 88 -4.14 3.81 -28.47
N PRO A 89 -3.31 4.88 -28.45
CA PRO A 89 -3.76 6.25 -28.17
C PRO A 89 -4.68 6.87 -29.24
N HIS A 90 -4.76 6.27 -30.42
CA HIS A 90 -5.57 6.79 -31.54
C HIS A 90 -6.87 6.00 -31.77
N ASP A 91 -7.19 5.03 -30.91
CA ASP A 91 -8.45 4.28 -31.01
C ASP A 91 -9.59 5.06 -30.35
N SER A 92 -10.44 5.70 -31.16
CA SER A 92 -11.57 6.50 -30.67
C SER A 92 -12.58 5.68 -29.86
N ARG A 93 -12.62 4.35 -30.04
CA ARG A 93 -13.53 3.47 -29.29
C ARG A 93 -13.13 3.38 -27.82
N LEU A 94 -11.84 3.56 -27.53
CA LEU A 94 -11.32 3.51 -26.16
C LEU A 94 -11.71 4.77 -25.37
N GLY A 95 -11.83 5.92 -26.04
CA GLY A 95 -12.19 7.19 -25.42
C GLY A 95 -13.46 7.10 -24.57
N THR A 96 -14.53 6.48 -25.10
CA THR A 96 -15.78 6.29 -24.35
C THR A 96 -15.60 5.51 -23.05
N PHE A 97 -14.71 4.50 -23.01
CA PHE A 97 -14.42 3.76 -21.78
C PHE A 97 -13.60 4.59 -20.79
N MET A 98 -12.67 5.42 -21.29
CA MET A 98 -11.88 6.31 -20.44
C MET A 98 -12.77 7.35 -19.76
N ASP A 99 -13.69 7.96 -20.52
CA ASP A 99 -14.62 8.96 -20.01
C ASP A 99 -15.53 8.38 -18.92
N LEU A 100 -16.04 7.15 -19.12
CA LEU A 100 -16.86 6.46 -18.12
C LEU A 100 -16.07 6.04 -16.87
N ALA A 101 -14.79 5.69 -17.05
CA ALA A 101 -13.92 5.21 -15.98
C ALA A 101 -13.15 6.34 -15.27
N GLU A 102 -13.34 7.60 -15.66
CA GLU A 102 -12.58 8.76 -15.16
C GLU A 102 -12.46 8.76 -13.62
N SER A 103 -13.56 8.55 -12.90
CA SER A 103 -13.52 8.55 -11.44
C SER A 103 -12.76 7.37 -10.83
N VAL A 104 -12.72 6.23 -11.52
CA VAL A 104 -11.95 5.05 -11.08
C VAL A 104 -10.45 5.30 -11.33
N LEU A 105 -10.11 5.83 -12.50
CA LEU A 105 -8.74 6.18 -12.86
C LEU A 105 -8.16 7.23 -11.90
N ASN A 106 -8.91 8.31 -11.64
CA ASN A 106 -8.48 9.36 -10.71
C ASN A 106 -8.32 8.85 -9.27
N TYR A 107 -9.16 7.90 -8.85
CA TYR A 107 -9.04 7.28 -7.52
C TYR A 107 -7.75 6.46 -7.39
N PHE A 108 -7.38 5.69 -8.43
CA PHE A 108 -6.23 4.80 -8.40
C PHE A 108 -4.91 5.43 -8.86
N GLU A 109 -4.93 6.61 -9.49
CA GLU A 109 -3.73 7.35 -9.92
C GLU A 109 -2.62 7.41 -8.85
N PRO A 110 -2.87 7.82 -7.58
CA PRO A 110 -1.83 7.89 -6.57
C PRO A 110 -1.29 6.52 -6.11
N TYR A 111 -1.98 5.43 -6.44
CA TYR A 111 -1.61 4.06 -6.09
C TYR A 111 -1.01 3.31 -7.29
N LEU A 112 -0.99 3.90 -8.49
CA LEU A 112 -0.49 3.27 -9.70
C LEU A 112 0.99 3.60 -9.94
N GLY A 113 1.87 2.64 -9.65
CA GLY A 113 3.27 2.70 -10.02
C GLY A 113 3.48 2.29 -11.48
N ARG A 114 4.39 2.99 -12.18
CA ARG A 114 4.81 2.68 -13.55
C ARG A 114 6.33 2.76 -13.65
N ILE A 115 6.96 1.70 -14.16
CA ILE A 115 8.39 1.68 -14.51
C ILE A 115 8.60 1.15 -15.92
N GLU A 116 9.71 1.56 -16.53
CA GLU A 116 10.16 1.08 -17.84
C GLU A 116 11.46 0.31 -17.68
N ILE A 117 11.49 -0.93 -18.19
CA ILE A 117 12.64 -1.82 -18.10
C ILE A 117 13.01 -2.34 -19.49
N MET A 118 14.27 -2.74 -19.66
CA MET A 118 14.70 -3.40 -20.89
C MET A 118 14.33 -4.88 -20.82
N GLY A 119 13.33 -5.29 -21.60
CA GLY A 119 12.92 -6.67 -21.74
C GLY A 119 13.95 -7.52 -22.48
N GLY A 120 13.83 -8.85 -22.38
CA GLY A 120 14.78 -9.81 -22.97
C GLY A 120 14.95 -9.69 -24.50
N GLY A 121 13.95 -9.10 -25.19
CA GLY A 121 14.02 -8.79 -26.62
C GLY A 121 14.75 -7.49 -26.96
N LYS A 122 15.44 -6.85 -26.02
CA LYS A 122 16.01 -5.48 -26.16
C LYS A 122 14.96 -4.43 -26.53
N ARG A 123 13.73 -4.64 -26.10
CA ARG A 123 12.62 -3.68 -26.23
C ARG A 123 12.26 -3.16 -24.85
N ILE A 124 11.84 -1.91 -24.79
CA ILE A 124 11.37 -1.31 -23.54
C ILE A 124 10.01 -1.93 -23.23
N GLU A 125 9.87 -2.45 -22.01
CA GLU A 125 8.64 -3.01 -21.46
C GLU A 125 8.20 -2.13 -20.30
N ARG A 126 6.88 -1.89 -20.18
CA ARG A 126 6.28 -1.15 -19.08
C ARG A 126 5.71 -2.14 -18.07
N VAL A 127 6.03 -1.90 -16.80
CA VAL A 127 5.49 -2.67 -15.68
C VAL A 127 4.66 -1.73 -14.81
N TYR A 128 3.44 -2.16 -14.53
CA TYR A 128 2.51 -1.49 -13.62
C TYR A 128 2.42 -2.28 -12.33
N PHE A 129 2.36 -1.58 -11.19
CA PHE A 129 2.25 -2.21 -9.87
C PHE A 129 1.50 -1.30 -8.90
N GLU A 130 0.93 -1.88 -7.86
CA GLU A 130 0.28 -1.12 -6.79
C GLU A 130 1.32 -0.54 -5.82
N ILE A 131 1.16 0.72 -5.46
CA ILE A 131 1.89 1.40 -4.39
C ILE A 131 0.95 1.46 -3.18
N SER A 132 1.38 0.91 -2.05
CA SER A 132 0.58 0.97 -0.83
C SER A 132 0.48 2.39 -0.26
N GLU A 133 -0.63 2.67 0.42
CA GLU A 133 -0.85 3.96 1.07
C GLU A 133 0.19 4.25 2.15
N SER A 134 0.56 3.22 2.93
CA SER A 134 1.57 3.31 3.99
C SER A 134 2.94 3.71 3.45
N SER A 135 3.41 3.04 2.39
CA SER A 135 4.70 3.35 1.76
C SER A 135 4.70 4.78 1.19
N ARG A 136 3.59 5.21 0.58
CA ARG A 136 3.45 6.59 0.08
C ARG A 136 3.52 7.61 1.21
N MET A 137 2.82 7.37 2.32
CA MET A 137 2.86 8.27 3.48
C MET A 137 4.25 8.35 4.12
N GLN A 138 4.95 7.22 4.24
CA GLN A 138 6.32 7.18 4.75
C GLN A 138 7.29 7.93 3.82
N TRP A 139 7.16 7.78 2.50
CA TRP A 139 7.96 8.49 1.52
C TRP A 139 7.81 10.02 1.59
N GLU A 140 6.62 10.48 1.99
CA GLU A 140 6.32 11.90 2.11
C GLU A 140 6.87 12.55 3.40
N LYS A 141 7.42 11.76 4.35
CA LYS A 141 7.97 12.27 5.61
C LYS A 141 9.15 13.23 5.36
N PRO A 142 9.29 14.31 6.17
CA PRO A 142 10.34 15.30 5.99
C PRO A 142 11.77 14.73 5.98
N GLN A 143 12.05 13.74 6.83
CA GLN A 143 13.33 13.03 6.90
C GLN A 143 13.70 12.40 5.54
N VAL A 144 12.82 11.58 4.98
CA VAL A 144 13.06 10.87 3.70
C VAL A 144 13.21 11.89 2.55
N LYS A 145 12.39 12.95 2.56
CA LYS A 145 12.51 14.02 1.57
C LYS A 145 13.85 14.76 1.63
N GLU A 146 14.40 14.99 2.82
CA GLU A 146 15.70 15.63 2.99
C GLU A 146 16.85 14.68 2.59
N SER A 147 16.80 13.42 3.03
CA SER A 147 17.78 12.38 2.62
C SER A 147 17.84 12.24 1.09
N LYS A 148 16.69 12.20 0.42
CA LYS A 148 16.60 12.21 -1.05
C LYS A 148 17.22 13.47 -1.67
N ARG A 149 16.98 14.65 -1.10
CA ARG A 149 17.56 15.91 -1.61
C ARG A 149 19.09 15.87 -1.54
N GLN A 150 19.62 15.40 -0.42
CA GLN A 150 21.06 15.27 -0.20
C GLN A 150 21.67 14.27 -1.20
N PHE A 151 21.07 13.09 -1.33
CA PHE A 151 21.51 12.07 -2.30
C PHE A 151 21.58 12.63 -3.73
N ILE A 152 20.55 13.35 -4.20
CA ILE A 152 20.53 13.93 -5.55
C ILE A 152 21.68 14.93 -5.72
N PHE A 153 21.98 15.73 -4.70
CA PHE A 153 23.08 16.70 -4.74
C PHE A 153 24.44 15.99 -4.86
N ASP A 154 24.67 14.96 -4.06
CA ASP A 154 25.94 14.22 -4.03
C ASP A 154 26.21 13.49 -5.35
N VAL A 155 25.20 12.79 -5.89
CA VAL A 155 25.32 12.03 -7.15
C VAL A 155 25.57 12.92 -8.38
N VAL A 156 25.01 14.12 -8.40
CA VAL A 156 25.19 15.06 -9.52
C VAL A 156 26.58 15.71 -9.49
N ASN A 157 27.12 15.97 -8.30
CA ASN A 157 28.40 16.66 -8.14
C ASN A 157 29.62 15.73 -8.19
N GLU A 158 29.50 14.51 -7.65
CA GLU A 158 30.66 13.64 -7.38
C GLU A 158 30.65 12.31 -8.14
N GLY A 159 29.53 11.92 -8.76
CA GLY A 159 29.38 10.61 -9.38
C GLY A 159 29.93 10.49 -10.82
N GLY A 160 30.88 9.59 -11.04
CA GLY A 160 31.20 9.07 -12.38
C GLY A 160 30.03 8.28 -12.97
N GLU A 161 29.80 8.35 -14.28
CA GLU A 161 28.59 7.81 -14.95
C GLU A 161 28.34 6.31 -14.69
N SER A 162 29.40 5.52 -14.50
CA SER A 162 29.31 4.08 -14.22
C SER A 162 28.85 3.73 -12.80
N GLU A 163 29.07 4.60 -11.81
CA GLU A 163 28.79 4.33 -10.39
C GLU A 163 27.43 4.86 -9.94
N LYS A 164 26.82 5.78 -10.72
CA LYS A 164 25.54 6.41 -10.37
C LYS A 164 24.41 5.40 -10.14
N MET A 165 24.37 4.34 -10.94
CA MET A 165 23.33 3.31 -10.81
C MET A 165 23.52 2.50 -9.52
N GLU A 166 24.75 2.17 -9.16
CA GLU A 166 25.05 1.43 -7.94
C GLU A 166 24.72 2.27 -6.70
N MET A 167 25.12 3.55 -6.68
CA MET A 167 24.76 4.47 -5.59
C MET A 167 23.24 4.64 -5.45
N PHE A 168 22.51 4.68 -6.57
CA PHE A 168 21.04 4.78 -6.53
C PHE A 168 20.38 3.55 -5.93
N VAL A 169 20.87 2.35 -6.26
CA VAL A 169 20.36 1.11 -5.66
C VAL A 169 20.67 1.08 -4.17
N ASN A 170 21.89 1.45 -3.75
CA ASN A 170 22.26 1.52 -2.34
C ASN A 170 21.37 2.51 -1.56
N PHE A 171 21.11 3.69 -2.12
CA PHE A 171 20.17 4.65 -1.52
C PHE A 171 18.77 4.06 -1.34
N CYS A 172 18.27 3.30 -2.32
CA CYS A 172 16.99 2.62 -2.20
C CYS A 172 16.98 1.58 -1.07
N GLU A 173 18.03 0.77 -0.95
CA GLU A 173 18.18 -0.22 0.11
C GLU A 173 18.24 0.43 1.50
N ASP A 174 19.05 1.49 1.66
CA ASP A 174 19.16 2.25 2.91
C ASP A 174 17.82 2.88 3.29
N THR A 175 17.09 3.43 2.32
CA THR A 175 15.79 4.06 2.56
C THR A 175 14.75 3.05 3.05
N ILE A 176 14.77 1.82 2.52
CA ILE A 176 13.88 0.74 3.01
C ILE A 176 14.16 0.46 4.47
N PHE A 177 15.44 0.34 4.84
CA PHE A 177 15.84 0.11 6.22
C PHE A 177 15.42 1.26 7.15
N GLU A 178 15.63 2.52 6.73
CA GLU A 178 15.19 3.69 7.48
C GLU A 178 13.66 3.72 7.69
N MET A 179 12.89 3.39 6.64
CA MET A 179 11.42 3.36 6.70
C MET A 179 10.92 2.28 7.66
N GLN A 180 11.54 1.08 7.65
CA GLN A 180 11.22 0.00 8.57
C GLN A 180 11.52 0.38 10.03
N LEU A 181 12.69 0.94 10.29
CA LEU A 181 13.09 1.36 11.64
C LEU A 181 12.17 2.49 12.18
N ALA A 182 11.87 3.49 11.35
CA ALA A 182 10.97 4.58 11.74
C ALA A 182 9.55 4.11 12.07
N SER A 183 9.07 3.05 11.39
CA SER A 183 7.78 2.43 11.67
C SER A 183 7.77 1.78 13.06
N GLN A 184 8.82 1.05 13.42
CA GLN A 184 8.93 0.37 14.72
C GLN A 184 9.02 1.36 15.88
N ILE A 185 9.81 2.42 15.75
CA ILE A 185 9.89 3.49 16.77
C ILE A 185 8.51 4.12 16.99
N SER A 186 7.78 4.40 15.90
CA SER A 186 6.43 4.99 16.01
C SER A 186 5.45 4.06 16.73
N GLN A 187 5.59 2.74 16.59
CA GLN A 187 4.76 1.76 17.30
C GLN A 187 5.11 1.68 18.79
N LEU A 188 6.41 1.72 19.13
CA LEU A 188 6.89 1.76 20.51
C LEU A 188 6.50 3.05 21.24
N GLU A 189 6.45 4.19 20.53
CA GLU A 189 6.00 5.46 21.11
C GLU A 189 4.47 5.55 21.27
N ALA A 190 3.70 4.85 20.42
CA ALA A 190 2.23 4.80 20.51
C ALA A 190 1.73 3.81 21.59
N GLY A 191 2.52 2.77 21.90
CA GLY A 191 2.30 1.87 23.03
C GLY A 191 2.94 2.45 24.30
N GLY A 192 2.15 3.14 25.13
CA GLY A 192 2.64 3.72 26.38
C GLY A 192 3.49 2.74 27.21
N ARG A 193 4.77 3.10 27.36
CA ARG A 193 5.76 2.65 28.34
C ARG A 193 5.23 1.73 29.47
N PRO A 194 5.68 0.48 29.55
CA PRO A 194 6.04 -0.15 30.81
C PRO A 194 7.48 0.26 31.14
N GLU A 195 7.71 0.68 32.37
CA GLU A 195 9.04 0.96 32.91
C GLU A 195 9.81 -0.37 33.08
N GLU A 196 11.13 -0.32 32.82
CA GLU A 196 12.17 -1.33 33.17
C GLU A 196 12.08 -2.63 32.32
N GLU A 197 13.07 -3.09 31.55
CA GLU A 197 14.50 -3.29 31.81
C GLU A 197 15.31 -3.18 30.50
N GLU A 198 16.45 -2.49 30.54
CA GLU A 198 17.34 -2.28 29.40
C GLU A 198 18.30 -3.48 29.16
N GLU A 199 18.55 -3.76 27.87
CA GLU A 199 19.76 -4.38 27.28
C GLU A 199 19.80 -5.87 26.84
N GLU A 200 18.89 -6.79 27.20
CA GLU A 200 18.95 -8.20 26.71
C GLU A 200 17.96 -8.58 25.59
N GLU A 201 16.95 -7.76 25.27
CA GLU A 201 15.88 -8.15 24.33
C GLU A 201 16.27 -8.02 22.84
N THR A 202 17.27 -7.20 22.50
CA THR A 202 17.62 -6.92 21.09
C THR A 202 18.09 -8.16 20.31
N HIS A 203 18.64 -9.16 21.00
CA HIS A 203 19.17 -10.36 20.36
C HIS A 203 18.13 -11.50 20.23
N SER A 204 17.08 -11.48 21.06
CA SER A 204 15.95 -12.43 20.99
C SER A 204 14.93 -12.00 19.92
N ILE A 205 14.69 -10.69 19.82
CA ILE A 205 13.76 -10.10 18.86
C ILE A 205 14.23 -10.34 17.40
N LEU A 206 15.55 -10.37 17.16
CA LEU A 206 16.10 -10.64 15.82
C LEU A 206 15.81 -12.07 15.28
N GLU A 207 15.61 -13.06 16.16
CA GLU A 207 15.21 -14.42 15.74
C GLU A 207 13.69 -14.51 15.51
N GLU A 208 12.86 -13.80 16.30
CA GLU A 208 11.40 -13.69 16.05
C GLU A 208 11.08 -12.91 14.76
N LEU A 209 11.82 -11.83 14.49
CA LEU A 209 11.70 -11.01 13.27
C LEU A 209 11.94 -11.82 11.99
N ALA A 210 12.81 -12.82 12.03
CA ALA A 210 13.10 -13.67 10.88
C ALA A 210 11.99 -14.70 10.60
N GLU A 211 11.20 -15.06 11.60
CA GLU A 211 10.10 -16.01 11.48
C GLU A 211 8.81 -15.31 10.99
N GLU A 212 8.52 -14.09 11.45
CA GLU A 212 7.36 -13.29 10.99
C GLU A 212 7.54 -12.73 9.56
N GLU A 213 8.76 -12.32 9.16
CA GLU A 213 9.05 -11.97 7.76
C GLU A 213 8.92 -13.18 6.81
N GLU A 214 9.23 -14.40 7.29
CA GLU A 214 9.06 -15.61 6.49
C GLU A 214 7.59 -15.98 6.29
N GLU A 215 6.73 -15.83 7.32
CA GLU A 215 5.29 -16.09 7.19
C GLU A 215 4.58 -15.08 6.27
N SER A 216 4.90 -13.79 6.39
CA SER A 216 4.33 -12.75 5.51
C SER A 216 4.82 -12.85 4.06
N MET A 217 6.08 -13.27 3.81
CA MET A 217 6.57 -13.56 2.46
C MET A 217 5.91 -14.80 1.84
N LEU A 218 5.48 -15.78 2.63
CA LEU A 218 4.84 -17.01 2.17
C LEU A 218 3.40 -16.78 1.68
N GLU A 219 2.72 -15.73 2.14
CA GLU A 219 1.38 -15.35 1.66
C GLU A 219 1.41 -14.78 0.22
N SER A 220 2.58 -14.36 -0.27
CA SER A 220 2.74 -13.87 -1.64
C SER A 220 2.92 -15.04 -2.63
N SER A 221 1.95 -15.27 -3.53
CA SER A 221 1.88 -16.41 -4.48
C SER A 221 2.93 -16.43 -5.61
N SER A 222 4.07 -15.76 -5.45
CA SER A 222 5.12 -15.73 -6.47
C SER A 222 6.13 -16.87 -6.29
N ALA A 223 6.33 -17.66 -7.34
CA ALA A 223 7.30 -18.76 -7.37
C ALA A 223 8.75 -18.31 -7.10
N PHE A 224 9.07 -17.03 -7.35
CA PHE A 224 10.38 -16.45 -7.04
C PHE A 224 10.58 -16.29 -5.53
N THR A 225 9.55 -15.83 -4.81
CA THR A 225 9.58 -15.64 -3.36
C THR A 225 9.81 -16.98 -2.63
N ILE A 226 9.09 -18.03 -3.04
CA ILE A 226 9.23 -19.39 -2.48
C ILE A 226 10.65 -19.94 -2.67
N ALA A 227 11.28 -19.69 -3.83
CA ALA A 227 12.64 -20.15 -4.13
C ALA A 227 13.69 -19.42 -3.28
N CYS A 228 13.55 -18.11 -3.10
CA CYS A 228 14.45 -17.30 -2.28
C CYS A 228 14.39 -17.69 -0.78
N VAL A 229 13.18 -17.90 -0.23
CA VAL A 229 13.00 -18.37 1.15
C VAL A 229 13.66 -19.74 1.37
N SER A 230 13.47 -20.68 0.43
CA SER A 230 14.06 -22.01 0.49
C SER A 230 15.60 -22.00 0.45
N ALA A 231 16.20 -21.07 -0.31
CA ALA A 231 17.65 -20.90 -0.37
C ALA A 231 18.21 -20.32 0.94
N LYS A 232 17.53 -19.32 1.52
CA LYS A 232 17.89 -18.73 2.82
C LYS A 232 17.86 -19.76 3.95
N LYS A 233 16.84 -20.64 4.03
CA LYS A 233 16.77 -21.73 5.01
C LYS A 233 17.95 -22.69 4.95
N LYS A 234 18.39 -23.07 3.74
CA LYS A 234 19.56 -23.95 3.56
C LYS A 234 20.87 -23.30 4.06
N ILE A 235 21.02 -21.99 3.87
CA ILE A 235 22.19 -21.24 4.31
C ILE A 235 22.18 -21.06 5.84
N SER A 236 21.03 -20.78 6.44
CA SER A 236 20.87 -20.67 7.90
C SER A 236 21.21 -21.99 8.60
N ASN A 237 20.68 -23.12 8.10
CA ASN A 237 21.00 -24.45 8.62
C ASN A 237 22.49 -24.81 8.49
N PHE A 238 23.13 -24.37 7.40
CA PHE A 238 24.57 -24.55 7.22
C PHE A 238 25.39 -23.71 8.21
N ARG A 239 24.97 -22.47 8.50
CA ARG A 239 25.59 -21.62 9.51
C ARG A 239 25.43 -22.20 10.92
N LYS A 240 24.21 -22.61 11.33
CA LYS A 240 23.96 -23.24 12.64
C LYS A 240 24.81 -24.51 12.84
N MET A 241 25.05 -25.30 11.79
CA MET A 241 25.92 -26.48 11.84
C MET A 241 27.42 -26.15 11.98
N LEU A 242 27.87 -24.98 11.52
CA LEU A 242 29.26 -24.53 11.66
C LEU A 242 29.52 -23.96 13.06
N THR A 243 28.57 -23.23 13.66
CA THR A 243 28.66 -22.71 15.04
C THR A 243 28.67 -23.83 16.08
N PHE A 244 27.89 -24.90 15.89
CA PHE A 244 27.95 -26.07 16.77
C PHE A 244 29.31 -26.78 16.72
N LYS A 245 29.97 -26.80 15.55
CA LYS A 245 31.30 -27.42 15.39
C LYS A 245 32.43 -26.58 16.00
N SER A 246 32.31 -25.25 16.06
CA SER A 246 33.30 -24.39 16.73
C SER A 246 33.17 -24.45 18.24
N LEU A 247 31.94 -24.49 18.78
CA LEU A 247 31.67 -24.66 20.22
C LEU A 247 32.20 -26.00 20.75
N HIS A 248 32.03 -27.09 20.00
CA HIS A 248 32.53 -28.41 20.41
C HIS A 248 34.07 -28.51 20.41
N LYS A 249 34.77 -27.59 19.73
CA LYS A 249 36.24 -27.54 19.68
C LYS A 249 36.84 -26.73 20.84
N GLN A 250 36.07 -25.87 21.50
CA GLN A 250 36.51 -25.12 22.69
C GLN A 250 36.33 -25.89 24.01
N PHE A 251 35.45 -26.89 24.08
CA PHE A 251 35.26 -27.74 25.27
C PHE A 251 36.27 -28.92 25.38
N LYS A 252 37.27 -28.99 24.49
CA LYS A 252 38.36 -29.99 24.53
C LYS A 252 39.74 -29.34 24.66
N LYS A 253 39.90 -28.45 25.64
CA LYS A 253 41.22 -28.04 26.12
C LYS A 253 41.22 -27.88 27.63
#